data_AF-A0A7C2QP27-F1
#
_entry.id   AF-A0A7C2QP27-F1
#
_cell.length_a   1.000
_cell.length_b   1.000
_cell.length_c   1.000
_cell.angle_alpha   90.00
_cell.angle_beta   90.00
_cell.angle_gamma   90.00
#
_symmetry.space_group_name_H-M   'P 1'
#
loop_
_entity.id
_entity.type
_entity.pdbx_description
1 polymer ?
#
loop_
_entity_poly.entity_id
_entity_poly.type
_entity_poly.pdbx_seq_one_letter_code
_entity_poly.pdbx_strand_id
1 'polypeptide(L)'
;MKRREFVQHAMAAAVLGLSREQVAQLLRAEAPPLPSDALYERDPEWYWAEMRRQFLLDPNHINLNCGSLGVCPLPVIRAVAEHLFTSEAFNEP
;
A
#
# COMPACT_ATOMS: atom_id res chain seq x y z
N MET A 1 -23.31 -0.05 -11.87
CA MET A 1 -22.03 -0.73 -11.54
C MET A 1 -21.78 -1.79 -12.61
N LYS A 2 -20.73 -1.63 -13.44
CA LYS A 2 -20.48 -2.56 -14.54
C LYS A 2 -19.79 -3.82 -13.97
N ARG A 3 -20.32 -5.00 -14.29
CA ARG A 3 -19.87 -6.32 -13.79
C ARG A 3 -18.35 -6.53 -13.86
N ARG A 4 -17.69 -5.91 -14.85
CA ARG A 4 -16.24 -5.90 -15.05
C ARG A 4 -15.47 -5.20 -13.93
N GLU A 5 -15.92 -4.00 -13.53
CA GLU A 5 -15.30 -3.26 -12.42
C GLU A 5 -15.38 -4.09 -11.14
N PHE A 6 -16.51 -4.78 -10.91
CA PHE A 6 -16.69 -5.65 -9.75
C PHE A 6 -15.68 -6.81 -9.71
N VAL A 7 -15.46 -7.49 -10.85
CA VAL A 7 -14.49 -8.61 -10.92
C VAL A 7 -13.06 -8.13 -10.71
N GLN A 8 -12.69 -6.99 -11.30
CA GLN A 8 -11.36 -6.39 -11.11
C GLN A 8 -11.12 -6.11 -9.63
N HIS A 9 -12.03 -5.37 -8.97
CA HIS A 9 -11.96 -5.04 -7.54
C HIS A 9 -11.88 -6.28 -6.63
N ALA A 10 -12.59 -7.36 -6.97
CA ALA A 10 -12.55 -8.60 -6.22
C ALA A 10 -11.20 -9.35 -6.36
N MET A 11 -10.56 -9.30 -7.53
CA MET A 11 -9.29 -9.97 -7.77
C MET A 11 -8.12 -9.30 -7.05
N ALA A 12 -8.00 -7.97 -7.09
CA ALA A 12 -6.88 -7.32 -6.39
C ALA A 12 -7.06 -7.31 -4.86
N ALA A 13 -8.30 -7.32 -4.37
CA ALA A 13 -8.59 -7.62 -2.96
C ALA A 13 -8.04 -9.00 -2.55
N ALA A 14 -8.24 -10.03 -3.39
CA ALA A 14 -7.71 -11.37 -3.14
C ALA A 14 -6.16 -11.43 -3.23
N VAL A 15 -5.55 -10.74 -4.19
CA VAL A 15 -4.07 -10.69 -4.35
C VAL A 15 -3.40 -10.02 -3.15
N LEU A 16 -4.01 -8.97 -2.61
CA LEU A 16 -3.47 -8.23 -1.47
C LEU A 16 -3.89 -8.82 -0.11
N GLY A 17 -4.78 -9.83 -0.09
CA GLY A 17 -5.35 -10.37 1.15
C GLY A 17 -6.23 -9.37 1.92
N LEU A 18 -6.80 -8.38 1.21
CA LEU A 18 -7.56 -7.27 1.79
C LEU A 18 -9.05 -7.38 1.41
N SER A 19 -9.94 -6.94 2.30
CA SER A 19 -11.36 -6.78 1.97
C SER A 19 -11.60 -5.64 0.97
N ARG A 20 -12.74 -5.67 0.28
CA ARG A 20 -13.12 -4.63 -0.68
C ARG A 20 -13.21 -3.24 -0.04
N GLU A 21 -13.71 -3.15 1.20
CA GLU A 21 -13.73 -1.88 1.94
C GLU A 21 -12.31 -1.39 2.24
N GLN A 22 -11.40 -2.28 2.63
CA GLN A 22 -9.99 -1.92 2.88
C GLN A 22 -9.29 -1.44 1.61
N VAL A 23 -9.51 -2.10 0.47
CA VAL A 23 -9.00 -1.66 -0.83
C VAL A 23 -9.56 -0.28 -1.20
N ALA A 24 -10.87 -0.07 -1.06
CA ALA A 24 -11.49 1.21 -1.36
C ALA A 24 -10.97 2.33 -0.43
N GLN A 25 -10.72 2.02 0.84
CA GLN A 25 -10.16 2.97 1.80
C GLN A 25 -8.70 3.30 1.48
N LEU A 26 -7.89 2.31 1.08
CA LEU A 26 -6.50 2.50 0.65
C LEU A 26 -6.40 3.33 -0.64
N LEU A 27 -7.30 3.11 -1.60
CA LEU A 27 -7.35 3.89 -2.83
C LEU A 27 -7.76 5.35 -2.58
N ARG A 28 -8.63 5.59 -1.59
CA ARG A 28 -9.09 6.94 -1.19
C ARG A 28 -8.15 7.67 -0.25
N ALA A 29 -7.38 6.94 0.56
CA ALA A 29 -6.45 7.54 1.51
C ALA A 29 -5.25 8.10 0.76
N GLU A 30 -5.00 9.40 0.92
CA GLU A 30 -3.77 10.01 0.44
C GLU A 30 -2.57 9.40 1.20
N ALA A 31 -1.49 9.11 0.49
CA ALA A 31 -0.31 8.56 1.14
C ALA A 31 0.24 9.65 2.06
N PRO A 32 0.59 9.35 3.32
CA PRO A 32 1.19 10.34 4.18
C PRO A 32 2.45 10.89 3.50
N PRO A 33 2.73 12.21 3.60
CA PRO A 33 3.94 12.77 3.01
C PRO A 33 5.18 12.11 3.62
N LEU A 34 6.26 12.03 2.84
CA LEU A 34 7.54 11.56 3.36
C LEU A 34 8.05 12.53 4.44
N PRO A 35 8.65 12.03 5.53
CA PRO A 35 9.28 12.89 6.51
C PRO A 35 10.45 13.66 5.87
N SER A 36 10.65 14.92 6.26
CA SER A 36 11.72 15.76 5.73
C SER A 36 13.08 15.39 6.30
N ASP A 37 14.17 15.62 5.55
CA ASP A 37 15.54 15.41 6.03
C ASP A 37 15.87 16.27 7.27
N ALA A 38 15.34 17.50 7.33
CA ALA A 38 15.50 18.37 8.50
C ALA A 38 14.90 17.77 9.79
N LEU A 39 13.90 16.88 9.66
CA LEU A 39 13.36 16.16 10.80
C LEU A 39 14.34 15.08 11.27
N TYR A 40 14.99 14.38 10.33
CA TYR A 40 16.00 13.39 10.67
C TYR A 40 17.18 14.00 11.43
N GLU A 41 17.64 15.17 11.00
CA GLU A 41 18.73 15.89 11.69
C GLU A 41 18.36 16.33 13.10
N ARG A 42 17.11 16.72 13.31
CA ARG A 42 16.61 17.22 14.60
C ARG A 42 16.21 16.10 15.56
N ASP A 43 15.50 15.11 15.07
CA ASP A 43 14.86 14.05 15.85
C ASP A 43 14.74 12.76 15.01
N PRO A 44 15.80 11.93 15.00
CA PRO A 44 15.82 10.66 14.27
C PRO A 44 14.71 9.69 14.69
N GLU A 45 14.35 9.67 15.98
CA GLU A 45 13.32 8.76 16.49
C GLU A 45 11.94 9.13 15.92
N TRP A 46 11.60 10.42 15.93
CA TRP A 46 10.35 10.88 15.33
C TRP A 46 10.35 10.70 13.81
N TYR A 47 11.49 10.92 13.14
CA TYR A 47 11.63 10.64 11.71
C TYR A 47 11.28 9.20 11.37
N TRP A 48 11.82 8.22 12.09
CA TRP A 48 11.55 6.81 11.85
C TRP A 48 10.13 6.39 12.23
N ALA A 49 9.54 7.01 13.26
CA ALA A 49 8.14 6.83 13.59
C ALA A 49 7.21 7.30 12.46
N GLU A 50 7.50 8.43 11.83
CA GLU A 50 6.78 8.91 10.65
C GLU A 50 7.02 8.04 9.41
N MET A 51 8.27 7.60 9.20
CA MET A 51 8.62 6.67 8.11
C MET A 51 7.84 5.35 8.24
N ARG A 52 7.65 4.83 9.46
CA ARG A 52 6.91 3.60 9.73
C ARG A 52 5.43 3.67 9.30
N ARG A 53 4.85 4.87 9.21
CA ARG A 53 3.48 5.11 8.71
C ARG A 53 3.34 4.88 7.21
N GLN A 54 4.46 4.86 6.49
CA GLN A 54 4.51 4.52 5.07
C GLN A 54 4.31 3.02 4.81
N PHE A 55 4.22 2.17 5.85
CA PHE A 55 4.13 0.72 5.69
C PHE A 55 2.88 0.14 6.38
N LEU A 56 2.21 -0.79 5.70
CA LEU A 56 1.10 -1.56 6.24
C LEU A 56 1.61 -2.74 7.08
N LEU A 57 2.26 -2.42 8.20
CA LEU A 57 2.73 -3.40 9.17
C LEU A 57 1.90 -3.29 10.44
N ASP A 58 1.58 -4.44 11.05
CA ASP A 58 0.90 -4.49 12.35
C ASP A 58 1.76 -3.76 13.42
N PRO A 59 1.20 -2.80 14.17
CA PRO A 59 1.93 -2.11 15.24
C PRO A 59 2.43 -3.04 16.36
N ASN A 60 1.82 -4.21 16.53
CA ASN A 60 2.23 -5.20 17.53
C ASN A 60 3.22 -6.25 16.99
N HIS A 61 3.60 -6.14 15.71
CA HIS A 61 4.52 -7.07 15.07
C HIS A 61 5.83 -6.38 14.69
N ILE A 62 6.94 -6.97 15.13
CA ILE A 62 8.29 -6.54 14.77
C ILE A 62 8.80 -7.45 13.65
N ASN A 63 8.87 -6.91 12.42
CA ASN A 63 9.42 -7.63 11.29
C ASN A 63 10.95 -7.56 11.30
N LEU A 64 11.61 -8.64 11.73
CA LEU A 64 13.07 -8.77 11.72
C LEU A 64 13.60 -9.50 10.48
N ASN A 65 12.74 -9.88 9.53
CA ASN A 65 13.12 -10.64 8.33
C ASN A 65 12.88 -9.87 7.02
N CYS A 66 13.16 -8.57 7.03
CA CYS A 66 13.08 -7.73 5.83
C CYS A 66 14.00 -8.22 4.69
N GLY A 67 15.03 -9.02 4.98
CA GLY A 67 15.96 -9.56 3.99
C GLY A 67 15.41 -10.69 3.12
N SER A 68 14.35 -11.39 3.57
CA SER A 68 13.75 -12.49 2.79
C SER A 68 12.56 -12.02 1.97
N LEU A 69 11.58 -11.43 2.66
CA LEU A 69 10.34 -10.90 2.09
C LEU A 69 10.25 -9.47 2.58
N GLY A 70 10.84 -8.56 1.81
CA GLY A 70 10.83 -7.13 2.12
C GLY A 70 9.41 -6.60 2.34
N VAL A 71 9.31 -5.42 2.94
CA VAL A 71 8.03 -4.76 3.20
C VAL A 71 7.71 -3.78 2.08
N CYS A 72 6.48 -3.85 1.54
CA CYS A 72 6.06 -2.97 0.46
C CYS A 72 5.51 -1.65 1.05
N PRO A 73 6.07 -0.48 0.69
CA PRO A 73 5.57 0.80 1.17
C PRO A 73 4.23 1.15 0.49
N LEU A 74 3.39 1.88 1.21
CA LEU A 74 2.04 2.27 0.83
C LEU A 74 1.96 2.96 -0.54
N PRO A 75 2.88 3.88 -0.92
CA PRO A 75 2.88 4.46 -2.27
C PRO A 75 3.01 3.42 -3.39
N VAL A 76 3.81 2.36 -3.17
CA VAL A 76 3.99 1.28 -4.16
C VAL A 76 2.75 0.40 -4.23
N ILE A 77 2.16 0.03 -3.10
CA ILE A 77 0.89 -0.73 -3.06
C ILE A 77 -0.20 0.04 -3.82
N ARG A 78 -0.30 1.36 -3.61
CA ARG A 78 -1.27 2.22 -4.31
C ARG A 78 -1.01 2.25 -5.82
N ALA A 79 0.22 2.46 -6.25
CA ALA A 79 0.57 2.48 -7.67
C ALA A 79 0.25 1.15 -8.36
N VAL A 80 0.54 0.02 -7.71
CA VAL A 80 0.19 -1.32 -8.22
C VAL A 80 -1.32 -1.50 -8.30
N ALA A 81 -2.06 -1.13 -7.25
CA ALA A 81 -3.51 -1.23 -7.24
C ALA A 81 -4.12 -0.36 -8.36
N GLU A 82 -3.69 0.89 -8.50
CA GLU A 82 -4.14 1.79 -9.56
C GLU A 82 -3.89 1.21 -10.95
N HIS A 83 -2.69 0.65 -11.18
CA HIS A 83 -2.34 -0.01 -12.43
C HIS A 83 -3.25 -1.21 -12.75
N LEU A 84 -3.45 -2.11 -11.78
CA LEU A 84 -4.30 -3.29 -11.94
C LEU A 84 -5.77 -2.92 -12.20
N PHE A 85 -6.27 -1.85 -11.60
CA PHE A 85 -7.66 -1.44 -11.73
C PHE A 85 -7.95 -0.54 -12.93
N THR A 86 -6.96 0.21 -13.41
CA THR A 86 -7.17 1.28 -14.41
C THR A 86 -6.50 0.96 -15.74
N SER A 87 -5.38 0.23 -15.72
CA SER A 87 -4.52 0.06 -16.89
C SER A 87 -4.59 -1.34 -17.50
N GLU A 88 -4.86 -2.38 -16.72
CA GLU A 88 -4.96 -3.74 -17.26
C GLU A 88 -6.33 -4.02 -17.89
N ALA A 89 -6.35 -4.10 -19.22
CA ALA A 89 -7.40 -4.80 -19.95
C ALA A 89 -6.93 -6.24 -20.18
N PHE A 90 -7.64 -7.21 -19.60
CA PHE A 90 -7.45 -8.61 -19.94
C PHE A 90 -7.86 -8.81 -21.41
N ASN A 91 -6.87 -9.03 -22.27
CA ASN A 91 -7.07 -9.47 -23.65
C ASN A 91 -6.84 -10.98 -23.67
N GLU A 92 -7.89 -11.76 -23.93
CA GLU A 92 -7.72 -13.18 -24.24
C GLU A 92 -6.89 -13.33 -25.53
N PRO A 93 -6.01 -14.35 -25.61
CA PRO A 93 -5.25 -14.64 -26.82
C PRO A 93 -6.13 -14.99 -28.02
#